data_AF-A0AA41SP33-F1
#
_entry.id   AF-A0AA41SP33-F1
#
_cell.length_a   1.000
_cell.length_b   1.000
_cell.length_c   1.000
_cell.angle_alpha   90.00
_cell.angle_beta   90.00
_cell.angle_gamma   90.00
#
_symmetry.space_group_name_H-M   'P 1'
#
loop_
_entity.id
_entity.type
_entity.pdbx_description
1 polymer ?
#
loop_
_entity_poly.entity_id
_entity_poly.type
_entity_poly.pdbx_seq_one_letter_code
_entity_poly.pdbx_strand_id
1 'polypeptide(L)'
;MSELLNQKSTVQGKIPSGYFNSIFDFSGLWMSDATDTKYLAFDGYFISLYYLHLTTSPLVLQEKIKKAVPSNWDPASLARFIQTFGTHIIVGLAIGGQDVVCVRQRHSSSIPPADLKQYLEDLGDSWFSDGGSTSPFRRTGDAKRKVPEVFQRVLKSNTVQLNRITETSSKDGLTVVCSKRGGDAYIHTHHKWLQTVPLNPDAILFKFVPITSLLSGIPGSGYLSHAINLYLRYKPDPKDLQYFLEFQVPRQWAPMFNELPLGHQRRASCPSLQFSFMGSKLHVNSTQ
;
A
#
# COMPACT_ATOMS: atom_id res chain seq x y z
N MET A 1 -9.22 -10.24 2.06
CA MET A 1 -9.39 -8.97 2.83
C MET A 1 -9.08 -7.72 1.99
N SER A 2 -8.00 -7.70 1.20
CA SER A 2 -7.70 -6.56 0.30
C SER A 2 -8.87 -6.23 -0.63
N GLU A 3 -9.47 -7.24 -1.25
CA GLU A 3 -10.64 -7.09 -2.12
C GLU A 3 -11.83 -6.42 -1.41
N LEU A 4 -12.09 -6.76 -0.15
CA LEU A 4 -13.17 -6.16 0.65
C LEU A 4 -12.94 -4.65 0.84
N LEU A 5 -11.72 -4.22 1.21
CA LEU A 5 -11.42 -2.79 1.39
C LEU A 5 -11.37 -2.05 0.06
N ASN A 6 -10.88 -2.69 -1.01
CA ASN A 6 -10.88 -2.12 -2.34
C ASN A 6 -12.31 -1.85 -2.84
N GLN A 7 -13.23 -2.82 -2.66
CA GLN A 7 -14.65 -2.65 -2.98
C GLN A 7 -15.28 -1.49 -2.18
N LYS A 8 -14.96 -1.36 -0.88
CA LYS A 8 -15.36 -0.20 -0.07
C LYS A 8 -14.83 1.12 -0.64
N SER A 9 -13.76 1.11 -1.43
CA SER A 9 -13.19 2.28 -2.10
C SER A 9 -13.49 2.37 -3.60
N THR A 10 -14.45 1.59 -4.12
CA THR A 10 -14.80 1.48 -5.55
C THR A 10 -13.63 1.10 -6.46
N VAL A 11 -12.59 0.49 -5.90
CA VAL A 11 -11.46 -0.07 -6.64
C VAL A 11 -11.73 -1.55 -6.89
N GLN A 12 -11.52 -2.00 -8.12
CA GLN A 12 -11.69 -3.40 -8.50
C GLN A 12 -10.39 -4.20 -8.30
N GLY A 13 -10.53 -5.50 -8.04
CA GLY A 13 -9.42 -6.44 -7.99
C GLY A 13 -8.83 -6.68 -6.60
N LYS A 14 -7.83 -7.56 -6.58
CA LYS A 14 -7.26 -8.15 -5.35
C LYS A 14 -5.97 -7.49 -4.86
N ILE A 15 -5.37 -6.63 -5.69
CA ILE A 15 -4.12 -5.92 -5.37
C ILE A 15 -4.37 -4.98 -4.20
N PRO A 16 -3.61 -5.05 -3.09
CA PRO A 16 -3.78 -4.17 -1.96
C PRO A 16 -3.70 -2.68 -2.32
N SER A 17 -4.70 -1.90 -1.87
CA SER A 17 -4.67 -0.45 -1.97
C SER A 17 -3.71 0.17 -0.95
N GLY A 18 -3.32 1.43 -1.19
CA GLY A 18 -2.52 2.19 -0.23
C GLY A 18 -3.19 2.31 1.14
N TYR A 19 -4.53 2.39 1.18
CA TYR A 19 -5.29 2.40 2.43
C TYR A 19 -5.17 1.07 3.18
N PHE A 20 -5.35 -0.07 2.49
CA PHE A 20 -5.14 -1.39 3.08
C PHE A 20 -3.73 -1.53 3.65
N ASN A 21 -2.70 -1.13 2.89
CA ASN A 21 -1.32 -1.21 3.35
C ASN A 21 -1.09 -0.32 4.58
N SER A 22 -1.66 0.88 4.55
CA SER A 22 -1.57 1.84 5.65
C SER A 22 -2.17 1.29 6.94
N ILE A 23 -3.40 0.75 6.95
CA ILE A 23 -4.03 0.29 8.20
C ILE A 23 -3.40 -0.98 8.79
N PHE A 24 -2.73 -1.80 7.97
CA PHE A 24 -2.06 -3.03 8.41
C PHE A 24 -0.54 -2.89 8.59
N ASP A 25 0.04 -1.72 8.30
CA ASP A 25 1.50 -1.49 8.40
C ASP A 25 2.31 -2.34 7.42
N PHE A 26 1.80 -2.47 6.19
CA PHE A 26 2.50 -3.18 5.13
C PHE A 26 3.45 -2.27 4.38
N SER A 27 4.56 -2.85 3.91
CA SER A 27 5.60 -2.15 3.15
C SER A 27 5.11 -1.65 1.80
N GLY A 28 4.12 -2.33 1.22
CA GLY A 28 3.62 -2.07 -0.14
C GLY A 28 4.14 -3.05 -1.17
N LEU A 29 5.15 -3.86 -0.84
CA LEU A 29 5.59 -5.02 -1.61
C LEU A 29 4.65 -6.20 -1.32
N TRP A 30 3.44 -6.11 -1.88
CA TRP A 30 2.32 -6.94 -1.47
C TRP A 30 2.57 -8.46 -1.57
N MET A 31 3.45 -8.91 -2.47
CA MET A 31 3.76 -10.33 -2.63
C MET A 31 4.55 -10.88 -1.43
N SER A 32 5.54 -10.12 -0.94
CA SER A 32 6.30 -10.45 0.27
C SER A 32 5.41 -10.35 1.50
N ASP A 33 4.63 -9.28 1.59
CA ASP A 33 3.69 -9.04 2.69
C ASP A 33 2.64 -10.16 2.80
N ALA A 34 2.13 -10.64 1.66
CA ALA A 34 1.18 -11.76 1.60
C ALA A 34 1.82 -13.11 1.95
N THR A 35 3.09 -13.31 1.60
CA THR A 35 3.82 -14.55 1.91
C THR A 35 4.13 -14.67 3.41
N ASP A 36 4.39 -13.56 4.10
CA ASP A 36 4.62 -13.53 5.56
C ASP A 36 3.32 -13.65 6.37
N THR A 37 2.16 -13.38 5.77
CA THR A 37 0.88 -13.23 6.48
C THR A 37 -0.05 -14.41 6.28
N LYS A 38 -0.39 -15.08 7.39
CA LYS A 38 -1.35 -16.20 7.44
C LYS A 38 -2.80 -15.72 7.54
N TYR A 39 -3.10 -14.85 8.49
CA TYR A 39 -4.45 -14.31 8.72
C TYR A 39 -4.40 -12.82 9.04
N LEU A 40 -5.48 -12.14 8.67
CA LEU A 40 -5.73 -10.73 8.93
C LEU A 40 -7.11 -10.56 9.54
N ALA A 41 -7.19 -9.68 10.52
CA ALA A 41 -8.45 -9.27 11.12
C ALA A 41 -8.37 -7.79 11.50
N PHE A 42 -9.50 -7.08 11.51
CA PHE A 42 -9.58 -5.74 12.03
C PHE A 42 -10.96 -5.48 12.61
N ASP A 43 -11.02 -4.55 13.56
CA ASP A 43 -12.23 -3.99 14.13
C ASP A 43 -12.05 -2.46 14.24
N GLY A 44 -13.13 -1.70 14.16
CA GLY A 44 -13.01 -0.25 14.20
C GLY A 44 -14.29 0.54 13.94
N TYR A 45 -14.26 1.78 14.43
CA TYR A 45 -15.33 2.75 14.25
C TYR A 45 -15.00 3.70 13.11
N PHE A 46 -15.99 3.97 12.26
CA PHE A 46 -15.90 4.89 11.13
C PHE A 46 -17.03 5.91 11.24
N ILE A 47 -16.75 7.06 11.84
CA ILE A 47 -17.73 8.14 12.04
C ILE A 47 -17.67 9.06 10.83
N SER A 48 -18.76 9.08 10.05
CA SER A 48 -18.92 10.00 8.92
C SER A 48 -19.85 11.14 9.34
N LEU A 49 -19.35 12.37 9.30
CA LEU A 49 -20.14 13.57 9.57
C LEU A 49 -20.88 14.03 8.32
N TYR A 50 -20.20 14.00 7.18
CA TYR A 50 -20.79 14.33 5.87
C TYR A 50 -20.02 13.63 4.75
N TYR A 51 -20.69 13.49 3.60
CA TYR A 51 -20.13 12.86 2.41
C TYR A 51 -19.91 13.91 1.32
N LEU A 52 -18.71 13.92 0.75
CA LEU A 52 -18.38 14.71 -0.43
C LEU A 52 -18.31 13.78 -1.63
N HIS A 53 -18.98 14.15 -2.72
CA HIS A 53 -18.93 13.40 -3.97
C HIS A 53 -18.91 14.38 -5.15
N LEU A 54 -18.20 14.00 -6.21
CA LEU A 54 -18.25 14.74 -7.47
C LEU A 54 -19.60 14.49 -8.14
N THR A 55 -20.30 15.57 -8.47
CA THR A 55 -21.62 15.52 -9.12
C THR A 55 -21.53 15.65 -10.64
N THR A 56 -20.41 16.14 -11.17
CA THR A 56 -20.23 16.40 -12.60
C THR A 56 -20.10 15.10 -13.40
N SER A 57 -20.90 14.96 -14.46
CA SER A 57 -20.78 13.88 -15.44
C SER A 57 -20.96 14.43 -16.87
N PRO A 58 -20.05 14.13 -17.82
CA PRO A 58 -18.84 13.33 -17.66
C PRO A 58 -17.72 14.10 -16.94
N LEU A 59 -16.89 13.38 -16.20
CA LEU A 59 -15.64 13.94 -15.65
C LEU A 59 -14.64 14.14 -16.79
N VAL A 60 -14.03 15.33 -16.85
CA VAL A 60 -13.04 15.68 -17.88
C VAL A 60 -11.75 16.13 -17.21
N LEU A 61 -10.61 15.59 -17.65
CA LEU A 61 -9.29 16.01 -17.16
C LEU A 61 -8.95 17.42 -17.63
N GLN A 62 -8.23 18.17 -16.78
CA GLN A 62 -7.67 19.45 -17.18
C GLN A 62 -6.67 19.26 -18.33
N GLU A 63 -6.62 20.21 -19.26
CA GLU A 63 -5.73 20.17 -20.43
C GLU A 63 -4.26 19.96 -20.08
N LYS A 64 -3.80 20.52 -18.95
CA LYS A 64 -2.43 20.31 -18.45
C LYS A 64 -2.10 18.83 -18.19
N ILE A 65 -3.07 18.06 -17.70
CA ILE A 65 -2.90 16.63 -17.41
C ILE A 65 -2.91 15.84 -18.71
N LYS A 66 -3.82 16.19 -19.64
CA LYS A 66 -3.87 15.56 -20.97
C LYS A 66 -2.55 15.73 -21.73
N LYS A 67 -1.99 16.95 -21.70
CA LYS A 67 -0.70 17.27 -22.33
C LYS A 67 0.50 16.56 -21.66
N ALA A 68 0.36 16.13 -20.41
CA ALA A 68 1.41 15.40 -19.71
C ALA A 68 1.44 13.91 -20.06
N VAL A 69 0.42 13.39 -20.75
CA VAL A 69 0.37 11.98 -21.17
C VAL A 69 1.43 11.75 -22.26
N PRO A 70 2.39 10.84 -22.06
CA PRO A 70 3.40 10.53 -23.07
C PRO A 70 2.77 9.89 -24.31
N SER A 71 3.18 10.32 -25.50
CA SER A 71 2.68 9.80 -26.77
C SER A 71 3.30 8.45 -27.17
N ASN A 72 4.41 8.07 -26.54
CA ASN A 72 5.15 6.82 -26.75
C ASN A 72 5.55 6.18 -25.41
N TRP A 73 6.18 5.00 -25.48
CA TRP A 73 6.78 4.38 -24.30
C TRP A 73 8.09 5.08 -23.90
N ASP A 74 7.96 6.18 -23.16
CA ASP A 74 9.06 6.87 -22.50
C ASP A 74 9.04 6.60 -20.97
N PRO A 75 9.91 5.72 -20.46
CA PRO A 75 9.93 5.35 -19.04
C PRO A 75 10.04 6.54 -18.08
N ALA A 76 10.83 7.56 -18.43
CA ALA A 76 11.03 8.73 -17.58
C ALA A 76 9.75 9.56 -17.47
N SER A 77 9.09 9.88 -18.60
CA SER A 77 7.84 10.63 -18.57
C SER A 77 6.67 9.83 -17.99
N LEU A 78 6.61 8.52 -18.22
CA LEU A 78 5.61 7.64 -17.61
C LEU A 78 5.76 7.58 -16.09
N ALA A 79 6.97 7.36 -15.58
CA ALA A 79 7.25 7.36 -14.16
C ALA A 79 6.90 8.72 -13.53
N ARG A 80 7.33 9.82 -14.17
CA ARG A 80 7.02 11.18 -13.74
C ARG A 80 5.51 11.45 -13.71
N PHE A 81 4.75 10.98 -14.69
CA PHE A 81 3.29 11.12 -14.70
C PHE A 81 2.69 10.44 -13.48
N ILE A 82 3.05 9.17 -13.22
CA ILE A 82 2.53 8.38 -12.10
C ILE A 82 2.89 9.03 -10.76
N GLN A 83 4.12 9.55 -10.61
CA GLN A 83 4.55 10.24 -9.40
C GLN A 83 3.82 11.58 -9.19
N THR A 84 3.57 12.32 -10.27
CA THR A 84 2.99 13.68 -10.20
C THR A 84 1.47 13.65 -10.03
N PHE A 85 0.78 12.80 -10.79
CA PHE A 85 -0.69 12.76 -10.85
C PHE A 85 -1.31 11.55 -10.15
N GLY A 86 -0.51 10.57 -9.78
CA GLY A 86 -1.00 9.32 -9.21
C GLY A 86 -1.61 8.39 -10.26
N THR A 87 -2.39 7.43 -9.75
CA THR A 87 -3.01 6.36 -10.58
C THR A 87 -4.53 6.47 -10.62
N HIS A 88 -5.13 7.14 -9.65
CA HIS A 88 -6.57 7.23 -9.45
C HIS A 88 -6.94 8.65 -9.07
N ILE A 89 -8.17 9.04 -9.39
CA ILE A 89 -8.78 10.27 -8.93
C ILE A 89 -9.74 9.97 -7.79
N ILE A 90 -9.88 10.91 -6.85
CA ILE A 90 -10.87 10.84 -5.78
C ILE A 90 -12.19 11.37 -6.34
N VAL A 91 -13.22 10.52 -6.38
CA VAL A 91 -14.57 10.89 -6.84
C VAL A 91 -15.55 11.08 -5.68
N GLY A 92 -15.18 10.62 -4.49
CA GLY A 92 -15.92 10.87 -3.27
C GLY A 92 -15.14 10.45 -2.04
N LEU A 93 -15.57 10.93 -0.89
CA LEU A 93 -15.01 10.61 0.42
C LEU A 93 -16.02 10.96 1.51
N ALA A 94 -15.83 10.45 2.71
CA ALA A 94 -16.51 10.92 3.90
C ALA A 94 -15.56 11.82 4.70
N ILE A 95 -16.09 12.84 5.35
CA ILE A 95 -15.35 13.65 6.32
C ILE A 95 -15.83 13.28 7.71
N GLY A 96 -14.89 12.98 8.61
CA GLY A 96 -15.18 12.61 9.99
C GLY A 96 -13.96 12.01 10.68
N GLY A 97 -14.09 10.81 11.24
CA GLY A 97 -12.99 10.16 11.94
C GLY A 97 -13.06 8.64 11.87
N GLN A 98 -11.91 7.99 11.99
CA GLN A 98 -11.81 6.54 12.13
C GLN A 98 -10.86 6.16 13.27
N ASP A 99 -11.20 5.09 13.98
CA ASP A 99 -10.40 4.49 15.04
C ASP A 99 -10.43 2.99 14.83
N VAL A 100 -9.31 2.43 14.37
CA VAL A 100 -9.23 1.07 13.85
C VAL A 100 -8.12 0.31 14.55
N VAL A 101 -8.41 -0.94 14.90
CA VAL A 101 -7.44 -1.90 15.42
C VAL A 101 -7.36 -3.09 14.48
N CYS A 102 -6.15 -3.34 13.99
CA CYS A 102 -5.82 -4.39 13.04
C CYS A 102 -4.90 -5.42 13.69
N VAL A 103 -5.05 -6.67 13.30
CA VAL A 103 -4.19 -7.78 13.73
C VAL A 103 -3.68 -8.52 12.51
N ARG A 104 -2.37 -8.76 12.49
CA ARG A 104 -1.66 -9.58 11.52
C ARG A 104 -1.11 -10.80 12.22
N GLN A 105 -1.37 -11.96 11.63
CA GLN A 105 -0.82 -13.23 12.09
C GLN A 105 0.12 -13.80 11.05
N ARG A 106 1.34 -14.16 11.46
CA ARG A 106 2.33 -14.84 10.62
C ARG A 106 2.11 -16.35 10.59
N HIS A 107 2.70 -17.00 9.60
CA HIS A 107 2.66 -18.46 9.48
C HIS A 107 3.32 -19.21 10.66
N SER A 108 4.28 -18.57 11.34
CA SER A 108 4.94 -19.12 12.54
C SER A 108 4.02 -19.18 13.77
N SER A 109 2.88 -18.50 13.76
CA SER A 109 1.96 -18.45 14.89
C SER A 109 1.18 -19.76 15.04
N SER A 110 1.17 -20.30 16.27
CA SER A 110 0.39 -21.49 16.65
C SER A 110 -1.05 -21.17 17.06
N ILE A 111 -1.44 -19.89 17.13
CA ILE A 111 -2.76 -19.46 17.58
C ILE A 111 -3.81 -19.81 16.52
N PRO A 112 -4.91 -20.50 16.87
CA PRO A 112 -5.96 -20.79 15.90
C PRO A 112 -6.78 -19.53 15.57
N PRO A 113 -7.37 -19.45 14.36
CA PRO A 113 -8.09 -18.25 13.91
C PRO A 113 -9.32 -17.93 14.77
N ALA A 114 -9.95 -18.92 15.40
CA ALA A 114 -11.08 -18.71 16.31
C ALA A 114 -10.66 -17.96 17.59
N ASP A 115 -9.51 -18.33 18.17
CA ASP A 115 -8.95 -17.62 19.32
C ASP A 115 -8.46 -16.23 18.93
N LEU A 116 -7.85 -16.08 17.74
CA LEU A 116 -7.44 -14.78 17.23
C LEU A 116 -8.62 -13.81 17.10
N LYS A 117 -9.74 -14.30 16.55
CA LYS A 117 -10.98 -13.53 16.44
C LYS A 117 -11.47 -13.09 17.82
N GLN A 118 -11.52 -14.00 18.78
CA GLN A 118 -11.94 -13.67 20.15
C GLN A 118 -11.01 -12.62 20.79
N TYR A 119 -9.69 -12.75 20.64
CA TYR A 119 -8.76 -11.76 21.18
C TYR A 119 -8.94 -10.38 20.58
N LEU A 120 -9.30 -10.29 19.29
CA LEU A 120 -9.62 -9.02 18.65
C LEU A 120 -10.95 -8.44 19.18
N GLU A 121 -11.99 -9.25 19.32
CA GLU A 121 -13.28 -8.82 19.88
C GLU A 121 -13.11 -8.30 21.32
N ASP A 122 -12.43 -9.07 22.16
CA ASP A 122 -12.12 -8.67 23.54
C ASP A 122 -11.29 -7.37 23.58
N LEU A 123 -10.39 -7.17 22.61
CA LEU A 123 -9.53 -5.99 22.53
C LEU A 123 -10.36 -4.79 22.11
N GLY A 124 -11.21 -4.94 21.10
CA GLY A 124 -12.17 -3.93 20.65
C GLY A 124 -13.09 -3.49 21.79
N ASP A 125 -13.69 -4.44 22.50
CA ASP A 125 -14.53 -4.16 23.67
C ASP A 125 -13.80 -3.35 24.74
N SER A 126 -12.52 -3.65 24.99
CA SER A 126 -11.71 -2.91 25.96
C SER A 126 -11.25 -1.55 25.44
N TRP A 127 -10.95 -1.44 24.15
CA TRP A 127 -10.39 -0.26 23.49
C TRP A 127 -11.47 0.80 23.23
N PHE A 128 -12.65 0.38 22.76
CA PHE A 128 -13.73 1.29 22.38
C PHE A 128 -14.70 1.61 23.52
N SER A 129 -14.79 0.76 24.57
CA SER A 129 -15.66 1.01 25.73
C SER A 129 -14.95 1.70 26.90
N ASP A 130 -13.73 2.21 26.69
CA ASP A 130 -12.97 2.98 27.68
C ASP A 130 -12.79 2.31 29.05
N GLY A 131 -12.77 0.97 29.06
CA GLY A 131 -12.58 0.18 30.28
C GLY A 131 -13.82 0.05 31.17
N GLY A 132 -15.02 0.41 30.69
CA GLY A 132 -16.29 0.14 31.36
C GLY A 132 -16.79 -1.31 31.21
N SER A 133 -16.21 -2.07 30.27
CA SER A 133 -16.49 -3.49 30.08
C SER A 133 -15.54 -4.36 30.92
N THR A 134 -16.06 -5.47 31.46
CA THR A 134 -15.28 -6.49 32.16
C THR A 134 -14.36 -7.24 31.19
N SER A 135 -13.33 -6.58 30.65
CA SER A 135 -12.47 -7.18 29.64
C SER A 135 -11.65 -8.33 30.23
N PRO A 136 -11.55 -9.47 29.53
CA PRO A 136 -10.75 -10.62 30.01
C PRO A 136 -9.26 -10.26 30.13
N PHE A 137 -8.79 -9.23 29.41
CA PHE A 137 -7.45 -8.66 29.56
C PHE A 137 -7.16 -8.03 30.93
N ARG A 138 -8.20 -7.70 31.71
CA ARG A 138 -8.11 -7.16 33.08
C ARG A 138 -8.43 -8.19 34.17
N ARG A 139 -9.03 -9.34 33.83
CA ARG A 139 -9.32 -10.40 34.80
C ARG A 139 -8.07 -11.21 35.10
N THR A 140 -7.36 -10.84 36.16
CA THR A 140 -6.19 -11.58 36.68
C THR A 140 -6.54 -12.91 37.36
N GLY A 141 -7.78 -13.42 37.23
CA GLY A 141 -8.32 -14.51 38.05
C GLY A 141 -8.74 -15.80 37.33
N ASP A 142 -9.01 -15.79 36.02
CA ASP A 142 -9.45 -17.01 35.31
C ASP A 142 -8.30 -17.65 34.53
N ALA A 143 -7.62 -18.59 35.20
CA ALA A 143 -6.41 -19.29 34.79
C ALA A 143 -6.56 -20.27 33.60
N LYS A 144 -7.32 -19.95 32.54
CA LYS A 144 -7.49 -20.87 31.39
C LYS A 144 -7.11 -20.33 30.01
N ARG A 145 -6.95 -19.02 29.80
CA ARG A 145 -6.49 -18.48 28.51
C ARG A 145 -5.25 -17.61 28.68
N LYS A 146 -4.11 -18.08 28.15
CA LYS A 146 -2.89 -17.27 28.02
C LYS A 146 -3.10 -16.28 26.88
N VAL A 147 -3.55 -15.08 27.24
CA VAL A 147 -3.61 -13.94 26.33
C VAL A 147 -2.20 -13.62 25.80
N PRO A 148 -2.01 -13.46 24.48
CA PRO A 148 -0.71 -13.07 23.92
C PRO A 148 -0.28 -11.68 24.42
N GLU A 149 1.00 -11.53 24.76
CA GLU A 149 1.54 -10.33 25.42
C GLU A 149 1.33 -9.06 24.58
N VAL A 150 1.31 -9.20 23.25
CA VAL A 150 1.13 -8.09 22.30
C VAL A 150 -0.16 -7.29 22.56
N PHE A 151 -1.25 -7.97 22.91
CA PHE A 151 -2.54 -7.33 23.20
C PHE A 151 -2.51 -6.54 24.50
N GLN A 152 -1.78 -7.04 25.50
CA GLN A 152 -1.62 -6.35 26.78
C GLN A 152 -0.74 -5.11 26.62
N ARG A 153 0.31 -5.17 25.78
CA ARG A 153 1.18 -4.02 25.53
C ARG A 153 0.41 -2.90 24.84
N VAL A 154 -0.39 -3.20 23.82
CA VAL A 154 -1.25 -2.20 23.15
C VAL A 154 -2.12 -1.43 24.14
N LEU A 155 -2.74 -2.12 25.10
CA LEU A 155 -3.59 -1.48 26.12
C LEU A 155 -2.81 -0.66 27.18
N LYS A 156 -1.52 -0.97 27.38
CA LYS A 156 -0.64 -0.29 28.35
C LYS A 156 0.22 0.81 27.72
N SER A 157 0.29 0.86 26.38
CA SER A 157 1.11 1.81 25.64
C SER A 157 0.54 3.23 25.77
N ASN A 158 1.02 3.98 26.77
CA ASN A 158 0.84 5.44 26.90
C ASN A 158 1.67 6.15 25.83
N THR A 159 1.16 6.22 24.60
CA THR A 159 1.86 6.82 23.47
C THR A 159 1.27 8.19 23.14
N VAL A 160 1.63 9.17 23.96
CA VAL A 160 1.16 10.58 23.90
C VAL A 160 1.53 11.28 22.58
N GLN A 161 2.22 10.61 21.64
CA GLN A 161 2.86 11.26 20.48
C GLN A 161 2.64 10.59 19.13
N LEU A 162 1.86 9.50 19.02
CA LEU A 162 1.61 8.85 17.74
C LEU A 162 0.12 8.60 17.50
N ASN A 163 -0.34 8.95 16.29
CA ASN A 163 -1.66 8.58 15.78
C ASN A 163 -1.78 7.09 15.40
N ARG A 164 -0.68 6.34 15.57
CA ARG A 164 -0.52 4.95 15.19
C ARG A 164 0.34 4.21 16.22
N ILE A 165 -0.12 3.04 16.65
CA ILE A 165 0.61 2.16 17.56
C ILE A 165 0.81 0.84 16.83
N THR A 166 2.05 0.37 16.70
CA THR A 166 2.36 -0.96 16.16
C THR A 166 3.10 -1.75 17.22
N GLU A 167 2.52 -2.86 17.65
CA GLU A 167 3.11 -3.80 18.61
C GLU A 167 3.31 -5.15 17.96
N THR A 168 4.51 -5.72 18.05
CA THR A 168 4.83 -7.02 17.43
C THR A 168 5.37 -8.01 18.47
N SER A 169 4.85 -9.23 18.46
CA SER A 169 5.37 -10.38 19.21
C SER A 169 5.91 -11.42 18.25
N SER A 170 7.24 -11.56 18.20
CA SER A 170 7.89 -12.61 17.42
C SER A 170 7.57 -14.01 17.97
N LYS A 171 7.36 -14.12 19.29
CA LYS A 171 7.03 -15.37 19.98
C LYS A 171 5.65 -15.90 19.58
N ASP A 172 4.66 -15.02 19.54
CA ASP A 172 3.28 -15.39 19.19
C ASP A 172 3.03 -15.29 17.67
N GLY A 173 3.97 -14.73 16.92
CA GLY A 173 3.83 -14.46 15.48
C GLY A 173 2.71 -13.47 15.17
N LEU A 174 2.48 -12.50 16.06
CA LEU A 174 1.39 -11.53 15.96
C LEU A 174 1.91 -10.09 15.88
N THR A 175 1.25 -9.27 15.08
CA THR A 175 1.42 -7.82 15.07
C THR A 175 0.05 -7.17 15.22
N VAL A 176 -0.10 -6.26 16.19
CA VAL A 176 -1.31 -5.47 16.42
C VAL A 176 -1.01 -4.03 16.04
N VAL A 177 -1.89 -3.43 15.23
CA VAL A 177 -1.75 -2.08 14.72
C VAL A 177 -3.01 -1.30 15.06
N CYS A 178 -2.89 -0.26 15.86
CA CYS A 178 -3.97 0.68 16.14
C CYS A 178 -3.72 1.97 15.34
N SER A 179 -4.73 2.52 14.71
CA SER A 179 -4.63 3.77 13.95
C SER A 179 -5.87 4.63 14.12
N LYS A 180 -5.65 5.88 14.51
CA LYS A 180 -6.68 6.92 14.55
C LYS A 180 -6.45 7.95 13.45
N ARG A 181 -7.54 8.47 12.90
CA ARG A 181 -7.54 9.53 11.89
C ARG A 181 -8.76 10.41 12.08
N GLY A 182 -8.59 11.72 11.99
CA GLY A 182 -9.62 12.70 12.41
C GLY A 182 -9.74 12.77 13.94
N GLY A 183 -10.26 13.88 14.44
CA GLY A 183 -10.23 14.25 15.85
C GLY A 183 -8.80 14.47 16.37
N ASP A 184 -8.66 14.50 17.68
CA ASP A 184 -7.37 14.50 18.38
C ASP A 184 -6.87 13.06 18.52
N ALA A 185 -6.01 12.64 17.60
CA ALA A 185 -5.47 11.28 17.54
C ALA A 185 -4.61 10.88 18.76
N TYR A 186 -4.22 11.82 19.62
CA TYR A 186 -3.45 11.54 20.83
C TYR A 186 -4.33 11.14 22.03
N ILE A 187 -5.65 11.29 21.91
CA ILE A 187 -6.59 10.85 22.93
C ILE A 187 -6.75 9.32 22.86
N HIS A 188 -6.32 8.63 23.92
CA HIS A 188 -6.41 7.18 24.03
C HIS A 188 -7.85 6.68 24.18
N THR A 189 -8.65 7.39 24.98
CA THR A 189 -10.04 7.06 25.28
C THR A 189 -10.93 7.30 24.06
N HIS A 190 -11.58 6.26 23.55
CA HIS A 190 -12.43 6.31 22.37
C HIS A 190 -13.57 7.35 22.52
N HIS A 191 -14.26 7.39 23.66
CA HIS A 191 -15.34 8.35 23.89
C HIS A 191 -14.83 9.80 23.85
N LYS A 192 -13.70 10.09 24.49
CA LYS A 192 -13.12 11.44 24.46
C LYS A 192 -12.64 11.81 23.05
N TRP A 193 -12.02 10.87 22.34
CA TRP A 193 -11.63 11.06 20.94
C TRP A 193 -12.86 11.36 20.06
N LEU A 194 -13.94 10.60 20.22
CA LEU A 194 -15.19 10.78 19.48
C LEU A 194 -15.75 12.21 19.63
N GLN A 195 -15.67 12.81 20.83
CA GLN A 195 -16.10 14.20 21.05
C GLN A 195 -15.25 15.23 20.28
N THR A 196 -14.02 14.89 19.91
CA THR A 196 -13.14 15.79 19.14
C THR A 196 -13.31 15.66 17.63
N VAL A 197 -13.94 14.58 17.14
CA VAL A 197 -14.12 14.33 15.70
C VAL A 197 -14.89 15.47 15.01
N PRO A 198 -15.99 16.01 15.56
CA PRO A 198 -16.67 17.16 14.95
C PRO A 198 -15.83 18.44 14.89
N LEU A 199 -14.86 18.62 15.79
CA LEU A 199 -14.02 19.82 15.87
C LEU A 199 -12.84 19.77 14.89
N ASN A 200 -12.31 18.58 14.61
CA ASN A 200 -11.15 18.42 13.74
C ASN A 200 -11.29 17.16 12.85
N PRO A 201 -12.29 17.11 11.95
CA PRO A 201 -12.50 15.92 11.13
C PRO A 201 -11.45 15.79 10.02
N ASP A 202 -11.20 14.57 9.57
CA ASP A 202 -10.33 14.25 8.43
C ASP A 202 -11.09 13.42 7.39
N ALA A 203 -10.52 13.31 6.19
CA ALA A 203 -11.06 12.52 5.11
C ALA A 203 -10.85 11.01 5.35
N ILE A 204 -11.95 10.27 5.28
CA ILE A 204 -12.04 8.82 5.44
C ILE A 204 -12.86 8.23 4.28
N LEU A 205 -12.87 6.89 4.15
CA LEU A 205 -13.74 6.17 3.20
C LEU A 205 -13.70 6.69 1.76
N PHE A 206 -12.48 6.95 1.25
CA PHE A 206 -12.27 7.45 -0.11
C PHE A 206 -12.82 6.49 -1.17
N LYS A 207 -13.41 7.08 -2.22
CA LYS A 207 -13.90 6.44 -3.44
C LYS A 207 -13.04 6.89 -4.61
N PHE A 208 -12.57 5.93 -5.39
CA PHE A 208 -11.64 6.17 -6.46
C PHE A 208 -12.17 5.69 -7.81
N VAL A 209 -11.68 6.33 -8.86
CA VAL A 209 -11.81 5.89 -10.26
C VAL A 209 -10.41 5.94 -10.90
N PRO A 210 -10.00 4.93 -11.70
CA PRO A 210 -8.71 4.95 -12.39
C PRO A 210 -8.60 6.17 -13.31
N ILE A 211 -7.48 6.90 -13.25
CA ILE A 211 -7.27 8.07 -14.09
C ILE A 211 -7.32 7.71 -15.58
N THR A 212 -6.95 6.47 -15.92
CA THR A 212 -6.98 5.89 -17.26
C THR A 212 -8.39 5.87 -17.88
N SER A 213 -9.44 5.78 -17.07
CA SER A 213 -10.82 5.85 -17.56
C SER A 213 -11.19 7.22 -18.15
N LEU A 214 -10.44 8.27 -17.79
CA LEU A 214 -10.65 9.63 -18.26
C LEU A 214 -9.70 10.02 -19.40
N LEU A 215 -8.89 9.08 -19.91
CA LEU A 215 -7.92 9.32 -20.99
C LEU A 215 -8.45 8.94 -22.38
N SER A 216 -9.75 8.68 -22.51
CA SER A 216 -10.36 8.34 -23.80
C SER A 216 -10.09 9.43 -24.84
N GLY A 217 -9.64 9.03 -26.03
CA GLY A 217 -9.29 9.94 -27.12
C GLY A 217 -7.93 10.63 -26.99
N ILE A 218 -7.14 10.36 -25.94
CA ILE A 218 -5.80 10.92 -25.80
C ILE A 218 -4.76 9.98 -26.43
N PRO A 219 -3.94 10.44 -27.40
CA PRO A 219 -2.84 9.66 -27.96
C PRO A 219 -1.86 9.21 -26.88
N GLY A 220 -1.42 7.95 -26.93
CA GLY A 220 -0.47 7.39 -25.95
C GLY A 220 -1.07 6.95 -24.61
N SER A 221 -2.39 7.13 -24.41
CA SER A 221 -3.11 6.65 -23.22
C SER A 221 -2.94 5.14 -22.96
N GLY A 222 -2.74 4.34 -24.00
CA GLY A 222 -2.43 2.91 -23.88
C GLY A 222 -1.10 2.63 -23.17
N TYR A 223 -0.04 3.39 -23.47
CA TYR A 223 1.26 3.25 -22.80
C TYR A 223 1.16 3.61 -21.33
N LEU A 224 0.49 4.72 -21.02
CA LEU A 224 0.26 5.13 -19.64
C LEU A 224 -0.58 4.12 -18.86
N SER A 225 -1.64 3.59 -19.48
CA SER A 225 -2.46 2.54 -18.87
C SER A 225 -1.65 1.28 -18.56
N HIS A 226 -0.79 0.87 -19.50
CA HIS A 226 0.10 -0.27 -19.30
C HIS A 226 1.12 -0.01 -18.16
N ALA A 227 1.76 1.16 -18.14
CA ALA A 227 2.71 1.55 -17.10
C ALA A 227 2.04 1.61 -15.70
N ILE A 228 0.83 2.16 -15.60
CA ILE A 228 0.05 2.18 -14.35
C ILE A 228 -0.27 0.77 -13.89
N ASN A 229 -0.69 -0.13 -14.79
CA ASN A 229 -0.98 -1.52 -14.44
C ASN A 229 0.26 -2.25 -13.93
N LEU A 230 1.42 -2.03 -14.56
CA LEU A 230 2.70 -2.57 -14.09
C LEU A 230 3.07 -2.01 -12.71
N TYR A 231 2.94 -0.69 -12.50
CA TYR A 231 3.18 -0.06 -11.21
C TYR A 231 2.25 -0.60 -10.12
N LEU A 232 0.95 -0.77 -10.39
CA LEU A 232 0.01 -1.32 -9.42
C LEU A 232 0.30 -2.78 -9.11
N ARG A 233 0.72 -3.57 -10.10
CA ARG A 233 1.03 -4.98 -9.93
C ARG A 233 2.33 -5.24 -9.18
N TYR A 234 3.39 -4.49 -9.45
CA TYR A 234 4.72 -4.75 -8.89
C TYR A 234 5.14 -3.78 -7.80
N LYS A 235 4.51 -2.60 -7.73
CA LYS A 235 4.77 -1.55 -6.73
C LYS A 235 6.27 -1.30 -6.48
N PRO A 236 7.08 -1.07 -7.53
CA PRO A 236 8.47 -0.67 -7.34
C PRO A 236 8.53 0.66 -6.55
N ASP A 237 9.68 0.92 -5.91
CA ASP A 237 9.92 2.22 -5.27
C ASP A 237 9.73 3.34 -6.31
N PRO A 238 9.08 4.46 -5.96
CA PRO A 238 8.92 5.58 -6.89
C PRO A 238 10.22 6.00 -7.57
N LYS A 239 11.35 5.97 -6.87
CA LYS A 239 12.67 6.35 -7.41
C LYS A 239 13.15 5.38 -8.50
N ASP A 240 12.78 4.11 -8.40
CA ASP A 240 13.20 3.05 -9.31
C ASP A 240 12.20 2.79 -10.44
N LEU A 241 11.01 3.41 -10.39
CA LEU A 241 9.94 3.19 -11.35
C LEU A 241 10.38 3.44 -12.80
N GLN A 242 11.20 4.46 -13.04
CA GLN A 242 11.74 4.73 -14.38
C GLN A 242 12.54 3.53 -14.90
N TYR A 243 13.52 3.05 -14.12
CA TYR A 243 14.36 1.93 -14.51
C TYR A 243 13.52 0.67 -14.69
N PHE A 244 12.59 0.42 -13.75
CA PHE A 244 11.67 -0.70 -13.85
C PHE A 244 10.89 -0.70 -15.17
N LEU A 245 10.36 0.45 -15.60
CA LEU A 245 9.61 0.60 -16.86
C LEU A 245 10.50 0.48 -18.11
N GLU A 246 11.79 0.82 -18.01
CA GLU A 246 12.73 0.70 -19.12
C GLU A 246 12.93 -0.75 -19.57
N PHE A 247 12.91 -1.69 -18.62
CA PHE A 247 13.07 -3.12 -18.88
C PHE A 247 11.76 -3.85 -19.23
N GLN A 248 10.61 -3.15 -19.32
CA GLN A 248 9.32 -3.79 -19.64
C GLN A 248 9.06 -3.94 -21.14
N VAL A 249 9.83 -3.25 -21.98
CA VAL A 249 9.69 -3.33 -23.43
C VAL A 249 10.92 -4.03 -23.99
N PRO A 250 10.75 -4.97 -24.95
CA PRO A 250 11.87 -5.53 -25.69
C PRO A 250 12.68 -4.39 -26.34
N ARG A 251 13.81 -4.06 -25.73
CA ARG A 251 14.83 -3.22 -26.33
C ARG A 251 15.94 -4.15 -26.80
N GLN A 252 16.55 -3.77 -27.91
CA GLN A 252 17.74 -4.43 -28.39
C GLN A 252 18.91 -3.94 -27.54
N TRP A 253 19.23 -4.68 -26.47
CA TRP A 253 20.28 -4.33 -25.50
C TRP A 253 21.69 -4.72 -25.94
N ALA A 254 21.79 -5.46 -27.05
CA ALA A 254 23.04 -5.82 -27.71
C ALA A 254 22.85 -5.69 -29.22
N PRO A 255 23.88 -5.26 -29.99
CA PRO A 255 23.81 -5.27 -31.45
C PRO A 255 23.40 -6.64 -31.95
N MET A 256 22.39 -6.71 -32.82
CA MET A 256 22.07 -7.96 -33.50
C MET A 256 23.24 -8.30 -34.41
N PHE A 257 23.66 -9.57 -34.42
CA PHE A 257 24.80 -10.05 -35.21
C PHE A 257 24.68 -9.69 -36.70
N ASN A 258 23.45 -9.46 -37.18
CA ASN A 258 23.13 -9.12 -38.57
C ASN A 258 23.22 -7.61 -38.91
N GLU A 259 23.45 -6.72 -37.92
CA GLU A 259 23.63 -5.28 -38.12
C GLU A 259 25.11 -4.86 -38.18
N LEU A 260 26.02 -5.81 -38.00
CA LEU A 260 27.44 -5.58 -38.21
C LEU A 260 27.70 -5.52 -39.72
N PRO A 261 28.13 -4.37 -40.29
CA PRO A 261 28.56 -4.36 -41.68
C PRO A 261 29.72 -5.35 -41.82
N LEU A 262 29.58 -6.35 -42.69
CA LEU A 262 30.62 -7.33 -43.04
C LEU A 262 31.81 -6.69 -43.80
N GLY A 263 32.04 -5.39 -43.63
CA GLY A 263 33.09 -4.61 -44.27
C GLY A 263 33.99 -3.92 -43.25
N HIS A 264 35.25 -3.75 -43.61
CA HIS A 264 36.26 -3.04 -42.81
C HIS A 264 35.85 -1.57 -42.59
N GLN A 265 35.13 -1.27 -41.51
CA GLN A 265 34.94 0.10 -41.03
C GLN A 265 36.28 0.59 -40.45
N ARG A 266 36.80 1.70 -40.99
CA ARG A 266 37.93 2.41 -40.37
C ARG A 266 37.49 2.83 -38.98
N ARG A 267 38.17 2.31 -37.95
CA ARG A 267 37.96 2.67 -36.55
C ARG A 267 38.01 4.20 -36.42
N ALA A 268 36.91 4.82 -36.02
CA ALA A 268 36.98 6.14 -35.42
C ALA A 268 37.84 6.01 -34.16
N SER A 269 38.91 6.81 -34.08
CA SER A 269 39.80 6.84 -32.91
C SER A 269 39.04 7.44 -31.74
N CYS A 270 38.46 6.59 -30.90
CA CYS A 270 38.04 6.98 -29.55
C CYS A 270 39.26 6.84 -28.63
N PRO A 271 39.82 7.93 -28.09
CA PRO A 271 40.91 7.82 -27.14
C PRO A 271 40.32 7.37 -25.79
N SER A 272 40.37 6.06 -25.56
CA SER A 272 40.00 5.36 -24.31
C SER A 272 38.54 5.48 -23.83
N LEU A 273 37.77 4.40 -24.00
CA LEU A 273 36.65 4.07 -23.14
C LEU A 273 37.13 3.01 -22.14
N GLN A 274 37.25 3.39 -20.87
CA GLN A 274 37.50 2.43 -19.79
C GLN A 274 36.17 1.79 -19.41
N PHE A 275 36.04 0.48 -19.62
CA PHE A 275 34.94 -0.31 -19.08
C PHE A 275 35.51 -1.34 -18.11
N SER A 276 34.83 -1.53 -16.97
CA SER A 276 35.07 -2.65 -16.07
C SER A 276 33.95 -3.68 -16.28
N PHE A 277 34.31 -4.95 -16.41
CA PHE A 277 33.33 -6.01 -16.41
C PHE A 277 32.78 -6.17 -14.98
N MET A 278 31.54 -5.74 -14.74
CA MET A 278 30.87 -5.88 -13.43
C MET A 278 30.26 -7.28 -13.25
N GLY A 279 31.05 -8.35 -13.37
CA GLY A 279 30.51 -9.70 -13.17
C GLY A 279 31.55 -10.82 -13.21
N SER A 280 31.16 -11.98 -12.68
CA SER A 280 31.93 -13.22 -12.76
C SER A 280 32.06 -13.67 -14.22
N LYS A 281 33.29 -14.00 -14.63
CA LYS A 281 33.58 -14.50 -15.99
C LYS A 281 33.04 -15.92 -16.11
N LEU A 282 32.02 -16.09 -16.96
CA LEU A 282 31.53 -17.41 -17.33
C LEU A 282 32.44 -17.98 -18.43
N HIS A 283 33.23 -19.00 -18.11
CA HIS A 283 34.07 -19.68 -19.08
C HIS A 283 33.24 -20.74 -19.80
N VAL A 284 32.88 -20.48 -21.05
CA VAL A 284 32.21 -21.46 -21.91
C VAL A 284 33.30 -22.31 -22.55
N ASN A 285 33.29 -23.62 -22.28
CA ASN A 285 34.21 -24.55 -22.94
C ASN A 285 33.69 -24.88 -24.34
N SER A 286 34.49 -24.63 -25.38
CA SER A 286 34.12 -24.89 -26.78
C SER A 286 34.73 -26.19 -27.33
N THR A 287 35.37 -27.02 -26.50
CA THR A 287 35.84 -28.33 -26.94
C THR A 287 34.70 -29.35 -26.81
N GLN A 288 34.14 -29.71 -27.95
CA GLN A 288 33.40 -30.95 -28.15
C GLN A 288 34.30 -31.91 -28.94
#